data_AF-A0A7Z0GMI8-F1
#
_entry.id   AF-A0A7Z0GMI8-F1
#
_cell.length_a   1.000
_cell.length_b   1.000
_cell.length_c   1.000
_cell.angle_alpha   90.00
_cell.angle_beta   90.00
_cell.angle_gamma   90.00
#
_symmetry.space_group_name_H-M   'P 1'
#
loop_
_entity.id
_entity.type
_entity.pdbx_description
1 polymer ?
#
loop_
_entity_poly.entity_id
_entity_poly.type
_entity_poly.pdbx_seq_one_letter_code
_entity_poly.pdbx_strand_id
1 'polypeptide(L)'
;MNTPELSITINGIALSAPRVPRQKEVLTAEALSFLARLHEEFGARATALGVREDGAGADLIIEASWRALITKQLAEPASSIVRPRCLGRREGRMFYRGEALSAGLVDFGIHVHHSARRLLAEGRAPFVELPSFEQEEEVALWQEIFSRAEQLLEIPDGTIRAIHLNPRAAAEARSARTAGTTGSRRLTGAAA
;
A
#
# COMPACT_ATOMS: atom_id res chain seq x y z
N MET A 1 26.04 18.35 -23.32
CA MET A 1 27.02 17.66 -22.43
C MET A 1 26.31 16.45 -21.87
N ASN A 2 26.74 15.25 -22.28
CA ASN A 2 26.13 14.00 -21.86
C ASN A 2 26.71 13.65 -20.48
N THR A 3 25.98 13.94 -19.40
CA THR A 3 26.37 13.47 -18.07
C THR A 3 26.32 11.94 -18.11
N PRO A 4 27.40 11.21 -17.73
CA PRO A 4 27.31 9.76 -17.73
C PRO A 4 26.20 9.36 -16.75
N GLU A 5 25.21 8.60 -17.24
CA GLU A 5 24.26 7.91 -16.38
C GLU A 5 25.05 7.00 -15.46
N LEU A 6 25.27 7.44 -14.22
CA LEU A 6 25.89 6.63 -13.18
C LEU A 6 24.86 5.60 -12.73
N SER A 7 24.63 4.60 -13.58
CA SER A 7 23.82 3.44 -13.21
C SER A 7 24.61 2.62 -12.19
N ILE A 8 24.07 2.51 -10.98
CA ILE A 8 24.65 1.68 -9.92
C ILE A 8 23.78 0.44 -9.82
N THR A 9 24.39 -0.73 -9.96
CA THR A 9 23.72 -2.01 -9.72
C THR A 9 24.07 -2.50 -8.32
N ILE A 10 23.04 -2.71 -7.50
CA ILE A 10 23.18 -3.27 -6.16
C ILE A 10 22.23 -4.46 -6.07
N ASN A 11 22.78 -5.65 -5.80
CA ASN A 11 22.02 -6.90 -5.66
C ASN A 11 21.05 -7.16 -6.82
N GLY A 12 21.49 -6.87 -8.04
CA GLY A 12 20.72 -7.07 -9.27
C GLY A 12 19.73 -5.94 -9.61
N ILE A 13 19.54 -4.96 -8.72
CA ILE A 13 18.75 -3.76 -9.00
C ILE A 13 19.67 -2.67 -9.55
N ALA A 14 19.44 -2.28 -10.80
CA ALA A 14 20.05 -1.12 -11.42
C ALA A 14 19.26 0.15 -11.09
N LEU A 15 19.95 1.15 -10.56
CA LEU A 15 19.42 2.48 -10.25
C LEU A 15 19.87 3.46 -11.33
N SER A 16 18.95 4.03 -12.11
CA SER A 16 19.27 5.01 -13.16
C SER A 16 19.21 6.48 -12.68
N ALA A 17 18.69 6.71 -11.46
CA ALA A 17 18.55 8.05 -10.90
C ALA A 17 19.89 8.63 -10.43
N PRO A 18 20.08 9.97 -10.51
CA PRO A 18 21.19 10.63 -9.84
C PRO A 18 21.22 10.32 -8.35
N ARG A 19 22.42 10.15 -7.80
CA ARG A 19 22.61 9.92 -6.36
C ARG A 19 22.21 11.16 -5.58
N VAL A 20 21.37 10.98 -4.56
CA VAL A 20 20.99 12.05 -3.63
C VAL A 20 21.67 11.86 -2.26
N PRO A 21 21.88 12.93 -1.47
CA PRO A 21 22.37 12.80 -0.10
C PRO A 21 21.53 11.80 0.69
N ARG A 22 22.19 11.00 1.55
CA ARG A 22 21.54 10.02 2.44
C ARG A 22 20.74 8.90 1.74
N GLN A 23 20.74 8.80 0.41
CA GLN A 23 20.07 7.71 -0.34
C GLN A 23 20.44 6.32 0.17
N LYS A 24 21.72 6.13 0.52
CA LYS A 24 22.25 4.85 1.03
C LYS A 24 21.65 4.41 2.38
N GLU A 25 20.99 5.31 3.11
CA GLU A 25 20.29 4.98 4.36
C GLU A 25 18.94 4.30 4.09
N VAL A 26 18.35 4.57 2.92
CA VAL A 26 17.06 4.01 2.50
C VAL A 26 17.25 2.87 1.50
N LEU A 27 18.09 3.06 0.48
CA LEU A 27 18.42 2.05 -0.52
C LEU A 27 19.65 1.25 -0.07
N THR A 28 19.53 0.60 1.10
CA THR A 28 20.57 -0.30 1.60
C THR A 28 20.66 -1.56 0.75
N ALA A 29 21.76 -2.30 0.84
CA ALA A 29 21.92 -3.55 0.11
C ALA A 29 20.83 -4.57 0.48
N GLU A 30 20.47 -4.64 1.76
CA GLU A 30 19.43 -5.50 2.31
C GLU A 30 18.04 -5.10 1.79
N ALA A 31 17.73 -3.80 1.79
CA ALA A 31 16.45 -3.30 1.28
C ALA A 31 16.30 -3.59 -0.22
N LEU A 32 17.38 -3.43 -1.00
CA LEU A 32 17.38 -3.73 -2.43
C LEU A 32 17.31 -5.24 -2.69
N SER A 33 17.99 -6.07 -1.90
CA SER A 33 17.82 -7.54 -1.97
C SER A 33 16.39 -7.97 -1.67
N PHE A 34 15.76 -7.36 -0.66
CA PHE A 34 14.38 -7.62 -0.31
C PHE A 34 13.42 -7.25 -1.45
N LEU A 35 13.59 -6.06 -2.04
CA LEU A 35 12.82 -5.65 -3.22
C LEU A 35 13.04 -6.58 -4.42
N ALA A 36 14.27 -7.02 -4.66
CA ALA A 36 14.59 -7.94 -5.75
C ALA A 36 13.84 -9.27 -5.58
N ARG A 37 13.78 -9.81 -4.36
CA ARG A 37 13.02 -11.04 -4.06
C ARG A 37 11.53 -10.87 -4.28
N LEU A 38 10.94 -9.78 -3.77
CA LEU A 38 9.51 -9.50 -4.00
C LEU A 38 9.21 -9.33 -5.49
N HIS A 39 10.07 -8.62 -6.23
CA HIS A 39 9.85 -8.40 -7.65
C HIS A 39 10.07 -9.64 -8.50
N GLU A 40 11.05 -10.48 -8.16
CA GLU A 40 11.26 -11.78 -8.82
C GLU A 40 10.02 -12.68 -8.70
N GLU A 41 9.31 -12.62 -7.57
CA GLU A 41 8.14 -13.45 -7.30
C GLU A 41 6.82 -12.84 -7.84
N PHE A 42 6.63 -11.53 -7.68
CA PHE A 42 5.34 -10.88 -7.94
C PHE A 42 5.36 -9.87 -9.09
N GLY A 43 6.53 -9.48 -9.60
CA GLY A 43 6.69 -8.40 -10.58
C GLY A 43 5.90 -8.63 -11.87
N ALA A 44 5.88 -9.85 -12.39
CA ALA A 44 5.13 -10.21 -13.58
C ALA A 44 3.61 -10.08 -13.36
N ARG A 45 3.10 -10.58 -12.23
CA ARG A 45 1.67 -10.49 -11.86
C ARG A 45 1.26 -9.04 -11.59
N ALA A 46 2.10 -8.28 -10.92
CA ALA A 46 1.88 -6.85 -10.71
C ALA A 46 1.77 -6.10 -12.04
N THR A 47 2.68 -6.37 -12.99
CA THR A 47 2.65 -5.77 -14.33
C THR A 47 1.38 -6.14 -15.10
N ALA A 48 0.92 -7.39 -14.98
CA ALA A 48 -0.28 -7.88 -15.66
C ALA A 48 -1.58 -7.15 -15.23
N LEU A 49 -1.62 -6.54 -14.04
CA LEU A 49 -2.75 -5.71 -13.59
C LEU A 49 -2.93 -4.42 -14.41
N GLY A 50 -1.88 -3.98 -15.12
CA GLY A 50 -1.91 -2.77 -15.92
C GLY A 50 -1.82 -1.46 -15.11
N VAL A 51 -1.58 -0.35 -15.81
CA VAL A 51 -1.47 0.97 -15.18
C VAL A 51 -2.86 1.51 -14.89
N ARG A 52 -3.08 1.91 -13.63
CA ARG A 52 -4.26 2.67 -13.20
C ARG A 52 -3.81 4.01 -12.60
N GLU A 53 -4.66 5.01 -12.71
CA GLU A 53 -4.46 6.26 -11.99
C GLU A 53 -4.68 6.02 -10.49
N ASP A 54 -3.71 6.43 -9.68
CA ASP A 54 -3.80 6.39 -8.22
C ASP A 54 -5.00 7.27 -7.79
N GLY A 55 -6.09 6.66 -7.30
CA GLY A 55 -7.29 7.39 -6.83
C GLY A 55 -8.49 7.46 -7.79
N ALA A 56 -8.46 6.73 -8.92
CA ALA A 56 -9.62 6.69 -9.82
C ALA A 56 -10.83 5.97 -9.16
N GLY A 57 -11.87 6.73 -8.82
CA GLY A 57 -13.21 6.20 -8.49
C GLY A 57 -13.75 6.55 -7.09
N ALA A 58 -12.99 7.20 -6.22
CA ALA A 58 -13.48 7.61 -4.89
C ALA A 58 -13.99 9.06 -4.88
N ASP A 59 -15.14 9.29 -4.24
CA ASP A 59 -15.59 10.63 -3.86
C ASP A 59 -14.52 11.26 -2.95
N LEU A 60 -13.94 12.37 -3.40
CA LEU A 60 -12.85 13.08 -2.70
C LEU A 60 -13.19 13.43 -1.26
N ILE A 61 -14.48 13.66 -0.95
CA ILE A 61 -14.93 13.96 0.42
C ILE A 61 -14.88 12.70 1.29
N ILE A 62 -15.27 11.56 0.73
CA ILE A 62 -15.20 10.26 1.41
C ILE A 62 -13.74 9.90 1.68
N GLU A 63 -12.87 10.07 0.69
CA GLU A 63 -11.43 9.78 0.82
C GLU A 63 -10.78 10.67 1.88
N ALA A 64 -11.06 11.98 1.88
CA ALA A 64 -10.53 12.90 2.89
C ALA A 64 -11.00 12.54 4.31
N SER A 65 -12.28 12.20 4.47
CA SER A 65 -12.85 11.80 5.76
C SER A 65 -12.26 10.48 6.27
N TRP A 66 -12.09 9.52 5.36
CA TRP A 66 -11.46 8.23 5.65
C TRP A 66 -10.01 8.40 6.10
N ARG A 67 -9.21 9.21 5.41
CA ARG A 67 -7.83 9.48 5.79
C ARG A 67 -7.72 10.18 7.15
N ALA A 68 -8.62 11.11 7.45
CA ALA A 68 -8.68 11.73 8.76
C ALA A 68 -8.97 10.71 9.87
N LEU A 69 -9.88 9.76 9.60
CA LEU A 69 -10.20 8.67 10.54
C LEU A 69 -9.00 7.75 10.76
N ILE A 70 -8.33 7.29 9.70
CA ILE A 70 -7.12 6.45 9.80
C ILE A 70 -6.05 7.17 10.62
N THR A 71 -5.78 8.43 10.27
CA THR A 71 -4.75 9.24 10.96
C THR A 71 -5.05 9.34 12.45
N LYS A 72 -6.31 9.57 12.82
CA LYS A 72 -6.75 9.60 14.22
C LYS A 72 -6.58 8.24 14.90
N GLN A 73 -6.98 7.15 14.26
CA GLN A 73 -6.94 5.81 14.84
C GLN A 73 -5.52 5.28 15.02
N LEU A 74 -4.59 5.71 14.17
CA LEU A 74 -3.17 5.33 14.23
C LEU A 74 -2.32 6.32 15.03
N ALA A 75 -2.91 7.31 15.70
CA ALA A 75 -2.17 8.27 16.52
C ALA A 75 -1.76 7.72 17.89
N GLU A 76 -2.51 6.75 18.43
CA GLU A 76 -2.32 6.25 19.81
C GLU A 76 -2.54 4.71 19.92
N PRO A 77 -1.46 3.92 20.09
CA PRO A 77 -0.06 4.33 19.95
C PRO A 77 0.25 4.70 18.49
N ALA A 78 1.08 5.73 18.29
CA ALA A 78 1.46 6.19 16.96
C ALA A 78 2.00 5.03 16.11
N SER A 79 1.37 4.67 15.00
CA SER A 79 1.90 3.66 14.08
C SER A 79 2.29 4.27 12.74
N SER A 80 3.16 3.61 11.97
CA SER A 80 3.45 4.08 10.62
C SER A 80 2.47 3.50 9.62
N ILE A 81 2.07 4.33 8.65
CA ILE A 81 1.27 3.92 7.51
C ILE A 81 1.94 4.36 6.22
N VAL A 82 1.90 3.50 5.20
CA VAL A 82 2.25 3.84 3.83
C VAL A 82 1.03 3.67 2.95
N ARG A 83 0.87 4.54 1.95
CA ARG A 83 -0.07 4.34 0.85
C ARG A 83 0.72 4.08 -0.43
N PRO A 84 0.98 2.81 -0.78
CA PRO A 84 1.74 2.49 -1.99
C PRO A 84 1.01 2.95 -3.24
N ARG A 85 1.77 3.30 -4.28
CA ARG A 85 1.23 3.40 -5.66
C ARG A 85 0.63 2.05 -6.10
N CYS A 86 -0.22 2.06 -7.13
CA CYS A 86 -0.78 0.82 -7.69
C CYS A 86 0.30 -0.19 -8.13
N LEU A 87 0.02 -1.49 -7.99
CA LEU A 87 0.98 -2.56 -8.31
C LEU A 87 1.40 -2.56 -9.80
N GLY A 88 0.48 -2.28 -10.72
CA GLY A 88 0.80 -2.23 -12.15
C GLY A 88 1.53 -0.97 -12.61
N ARG A 89 1.71 0.03 -11.74
CA ARG A 89 2.53 1.20 -12.05
C ARG A 89 4.01 0.84 -12.00
N ARG A 90 4.80 1.36 -12.94
CA ARG A 90 6.25 1.10 -13.04
C ARG A 90 7.05 2.15 -12.26
N GLU A 91 8.10 1.72 -11.55
CA GLU A 91 9.14 2.61 -11.03
C GLU A 91 10.20 2.82 -12.12
N GLY A 92 10.19 4.00 -12.75
CA GLY A 92 11.03 4.28 -13.91
C GLY A 92 12.52 4.44 -13.63
N ARG A 93 12.95 4.36 -12.36
CA ARG A 93 14.34 4.56 -11.94
C ARG A 93 15.00 3.33 -11.33
N MET A 94 14.28 2.22 -11.20
CA MET A 94 14.77 0.99 -10.58
C MET A 94 14.43 -0.20 -11.46
N PHE A 95 15.45 -0.97 -11.83
CA PHE A 95 15.31 -2.08 -12.77
C PHE A 95 15.92 -3.35 -12.21
N TYR A 96 15.23 -4.48 -12.29
CA TYR A 96 15.76 -5.80 -11.95
C TYR A 96 15.81 -6.66 -13.20
N ARG A 97 16.99 -7.16 -13.57
CA ARG A 97 17.22 -7.92 -14.83
C ARG A 97 16.69 -7.22 -16.10
N GLY A 98 16.74 -5.88 -16.11
CA GLY A 98 16.29 -5.05 -17.24
C GLY A 98 14.80 -4.70 -17.23
N GLU A 99 14.01 -5.28 -16.32
CA GLU A 99 12.60 -4.94 -16.15
C GLU A 99 12.44 -3.88 -15.07
N ALA A 100 11.53 -2.93 -15.29
CA ALA A 100 11.25 -1.90 -14.28
C ALA A 100 10.51 -2.53 -13.10
N LEU A 101 10.90 -2.17 -11.88
CA LEU A 101 10.19 -2.61 -10.69
C LEU A 101 8.74 -2.10 -10.68
N SER A 102 7.86 -2.81 -9.97
CA SER A 102 6.55 -2.28 -9.61
C SER A 102 6.71 -1.14 -8.60
N ALA A 103 6.08 -0.01 -8.87
CA ALA A 103 6.06 1.16 -7.99
C ALA A 103 5.40 0.85 -6.64
N GLY A 104 4.30 0.10 -6.65
CA GLY A 104 3.65 -0.36 -5.42
C GLY A 104 4.54 -1.25 -4.58
N LEU A 105 5.26 -2.20 -5.20
CA LEU A 105 6.24 -3.04 -4.49
C LEU A 105 7.40 -2.21 -3.92
N VAL A 106 7.87 -1.18 -4.63
CA VAL A 106 8.94 -0.29 -4.14
C VAL A 106 8.47 0.50 -2.91
N ASP A 107 7.32 1.16 -3.00
CA ASP A 107 6.79 1.99 -1.90
C ASP A 107 6.50 1.15 -0.65
N PHE A 108 5.81 0.02 -0.83
CA PHE A 108 5.54 -0.95 0.23
C PHE A 108 6.85 -1.51 0.80
N GLY A 109 7.71 -2.03 -0.07
CA GLY A 109 8.86 -2.83 0.32
C GLY A 109 9.89 -2.01 1.09
N ILE A 110 10.18 -0.78 0.65
CA ILE A 110 11.04 0.14 1.38
C ILE A 110 10.43 0.47 2.76
N HIS A 111 9.12 0.73 2.82
CA HIS A 111 8.48 1.06 4.08
C HIS A 111 8.59 -0.08 5.10
N VAL A 112 8.16 -1.29 4.74
CA VAL A 112 8.10 -2.41 5.69
C VAL A 112 9.48 -2.93 6.06
N HIS A 113 10.43 -2.94 5.13
CA HIS A 113 11.80 -3.36 5.42
C HIS A 113 12.44 -2.51 6.52
N HIS A 114 12.19 -1.20 6.50
CA HIS A 114 12.79 -0.28 7.48
C HIS A 114 11.98 -0.11 8.76
N SER A 115 10.69 -0.46 8.77
CA SER A 115 9.81 -0.18 9.91
C SER A 115 9.33 -1.42 10.66
N ALA A 116 9.10 -2.54 9.99
CA ALA A 116 8.30 -3.65 10.54
C ALA A 116 8.88 -4.24 11.83
N ARG A 117 10.16 -4.62 11.84
CA ARG A 117 10.82 -5.21 13.01
C ARG A 117 10.84 -4.25 14.21
N ARG A 118 11.10 -2.95 13.97
CA ARG A 118 11.09 -1.92 15.01
C ARG A 118 9.69 -1.75 15.60
N LEU A 119 8.68 -1.61 14.75
CA LEU A 119 7.29 -1.44 15.17
C LEU A 119 6.82 -2.64 15.99
N LEU A 120 7.13 -3.86 15.53
CA LEU A 120 6.77 -5.08 16.23
C LEU A 120 7.40 -5.13 17.63
N ALA A 121 8.68 -4.77 17.76
CA ALA A 121 9.38 -4.71 19.05
C ALA A 121 8.76 -3.71 20.03
N GLU A 122 8.06 -2.70 19.52
CA GLU A 122 7.35 -1.68 20.30
C GLU A 122 5.86 -2.05 20.53
N GLY A 123 5.43 -3.27 20.16
CA GLY A 123 4.04 -3.70 20.26
C GLY A 123 3.10 -3.05 19.23
N ARG A 124 3.66 -2.54 18.12
CA ARG A 124 2.95 -1.86 17.03
C ARG A 124 3.02 -2.67 15.73
N ALA A 125 2.35 -2.20 14.68
CA ALA A 125 2.29 -2.87 13.38
C ALA A 125 2.53 -1.89 12.23
N PRO A 126 3.27 -2.26 11.16
CA PRO A 126 3.32 -1.47 9.94
C PRO A 126 1.96 -1.54 9.22
N PHE A 127 1.34 -0.39 8.99
CA PHE A 127 0.08 -0.30 8.26
C PHE A 127 0.30 0.02 6.78
N VAL A 128 -0.53 -0.57 5.93
CA VAL A 128 -0.57 -0.31 4.49
C VAL A 128 -1.98 0.17 4.14
N GLU A 129 -2.11 1.44 3.76
CA GLU A 129 -3.33 1.94 3.13
C GLU A 129 -3.31 1.51 1.66
N LEU A 130 -4.14 0.53 1.34
CA LEU A 130 -4.22 0.03 -0.01
C LEU A 130 -5.12 0.94 -0.87
N PRO A 131 -4.75 1.23 -2.12
CA PRO A 131 -5.56 2.03 -3.03
C PRO A 131 -6.93 1.37 -3.24
N SER A 132 -7.89 2.14 -3.75
CA SER A 132 -9.22 1.59 -4.03
C SER A 132 -9.15 0.50 -5.11
N PHE A 133 -9.46 -0.75 -4.75
CA PHE A 133 -9.50 -1.88 -5.66
C PHE A 133 -10.89 -2.10 -6.23
N GLU A 134 -10.94 -2.48 -7.51
CA GLU A 134 -12.13 -2.99 -8.18
C GLU A 134 -12.04 -4.50 -8.43
N GLN A 135 -10.83 -5.09 -8.31
CA GLN A 135 -10.56 -6.48 -8.67
C GLN A 135 -10.11 -7.28 -7.46
N GLU A 136 -10.72 -8.45 -7.25
CA GLU A 136 -10.35 -9.39 -6.19
C GLU A 136 -8.92 -9.92 -6.36
N GLU A 137 -8.44 -10.00 -7.60
CA GLU A 137 -7.11 -10.52 -7.91
C GLU A 137 -5.97 -9.63 -7.38
N GLU A 138 -6.17 -8.31 -7.35
CA GLU A 138 -5.19 -7.39 -6.75
C GLU A 138 -5.16 -7.54 -5.21
N VAL A 139 -6.32 -7.76 -4.59
CA VAL A 139 -6.42 -8.02 -3.14
C VAL A 139 -5.69 -9.31 -2.78
N ALA A 140 -5.93 -10.39 -3.54
CA ALA A 140 -5.24 -11.66 -3.34
C ALA A 140 -3.73 -11.52 -3.52
N LEU A 141 -3.29 -10.81 -4.56
CA LEU A 141 -1.87 -10.56 -4.79
C LEU A 141 -1.22 -9.78 -3.63
N TRP A 142 -1.90 -8.77 -3.07
CA TRP A 142 -1.42 -8.07 -1.87
C TRP A 142 -1.28 -8.98 -0.65
N GLN A 143 -2.24 -9.88 -0.41
CA GLN A 143 -2.15 -10.84 0.68
C GLN A 143 -0.92 -11.74 0.53
N GLU A 144 -0.67 -12.26 -0.66
CA GLU A 144 0.53 -13.06 -0.95
C GLU A 144 1.82 -12.25 -0.74
N ILE A 145 1.85 -11.00 -1.19
CA ILE A 145 2.98 -10.07 -0.97
C ILE A 145 3.24 -9.86 0.52
N PHE A 146 2.19 -9.69 1.34
CA PHE A 146 2.34 -9.50 2.78
C PHE A 146 2.90 -10.74 3.47
N SER A 147 2.28 -11.90 3.27
CA SER A 147 2.78 -13.15 3.85
C SER A 147 4.21 -13.43 3.42
N ARG A 148 4.55 -13.14 2.16
CA ARG A 148 5.92 -13.30 1.66
C ARG A 148 6.90 -12.32 2.29
N ALA A 149 6.51 -11.06 2.43
CA ALA A 149 7.31 -10.05 3.11
C ALA A 149 7.58 -10.42 4.57
N GLU A 150 6.58 -10.95 5.28
CA GLU A 150 6.71 -11.39 6.67
C GLU A 150 7.70 -12.56 6.81
N GLN A 151 7.63 -13.54 5.90
CA GLN A 151 8.59 -14.63 5.82
C GLN A 151 10.02 -14.12 5.56
N LEU A 152 10.19 -13.25 4.56
CA LEU A 152 11.50 -12.70 4.19
C LEU A 152 12.11 -11.83 5.31
N LEU A 153 11.27 -11.17 6.11
CA LEU A 153 11.68 -10.37 7.26
C LEU A 153 11.74 -11.19 8.56
N GLU A 154 11.41 -12.48 8.52
CA GLU A 154 11.39 -13.37 9.68
C GLU A 154 10.55 -12.81 10.84
N ILE A 155 9.39 -12.23 10.51
CA ILE A 155 8.41 -11.71 11.48
C ILE A 155 7.16 -12.61 11.47
N PRO A 156 6.36 -12.64 12.56
CA PRO A 156 5.16 -13.45 12.62
C PRO A 156 4.15 -13.12 11.52
N ASP A 157 3.42 -14.13 11.07
CA ASP A 157 2.31 -13.97 10.11
C ASP A 157 1.24 -13.00 10.67
N GLY A 158 0.74 -12.11 9.82
CA GLY A 158 -0.25 -11.09 10.20
C GLY A 158 0.30 -9.89 10.99
N THR A 159 1.63 -9.70 10.98
CA THR A 159 2.28 -8.50 11.50
C THR A 159 1.95 -7.26 10.66
N ILE A 160 1.98 -7.39 9.33
CA ILE A 160 1.65 -6.34 8.38
C ILE A 160 0.12 -6.22 8.29
N ARG A 161 -0.41 -4.99 8.46
CA ARG A 161 -1.86 -4.76 8.48
C ARG A 161 -2.28 -3.85 7.35
N ALA A 162 -3.22 -4.29 6.53
CA ALA A 162 -3.79 -3.48 5.48
C ALA A 162 -5.08 -2.79 5.91
N ILE A 163 -5.26 -1.56 5.45
CA ILE A 163 -6.49 -0.79 5.55
C ILE A 163 -6.89 -0.41 4.13
N HIS A 164 -8.12 -0.70 3.74
CA HIS A 164 -8.62 -0.41 2.40
C HIS A 164 -10.06 0.11 2.50
N LEU A 165 -10.39 1.12 1.69
CA LEU A 165 -11.75 1.61 1.54
C LEU A 165 -12.40 0.94 0.33
N ASN A 166 -13.45 0.15 0.57
CA ASN A 166 -14.29 -0.36 -0.51
C ASN A 166 -15.39 0.68 -0.85
N PRO A 167 -15.28 1.42 -1.97
CA PRO A 167 -16.22 2.49 -2.31
C PRO A 167 -17.62 1.97 -2.62
N ARG A 168 -17.75 0.76 -3.19
CA ARG A 168 -19.04 0.14 -3.47
C ARG A 168 -19.81 -0.16 -2.18
N ALA A 169 -19.16 -0.79 -1.21
CA ALA A 169 -19.75 -1.05 0.10
C ALA A 169 -20.14 0.27 0.81
N ALA A 170 -19.31 1.33 0.67
CA ALA A 170 -19.62 2.64 1.22
C ALA A 170 -20.87 3.29 0.57
N ALA A 171 -21.02 3.15 -0.76
CA ALA A 171 -22.19 3.64 -1.49
C ALA A 171 -23.47 2.87 -1.12
N GLU A 172 -23.41 1.55 -1.05
CA GLU A 172 -24.52 0.69 -0.62
C GLU A 172 -24.98 1.05 0.81
N ALA A 173 -24.04 1.22 1.74
CA ALA A 173 -24.34 1.64 3.12
C ALA A 173 -24.90 3.06 3.23
N ARG A 174 -24.56 3.96 2.30
CA ARG A 174 -25.16 5.31 2.23
C ARG A 174 -26.61 5.22 1.75
N SER A 175 -26.87 4.51 0.65
CA SER A 175 -28.21 4.30 0.09
C SER A 175 -29.18 3.67 1.09
N ALA A 176 -28.73 2.68 1.88
CA ALA A 176 -29.55 2.05 2.91
C ALA A 176 -29.98 3.03 4.03
N ARG A 177 -29.11 3.96 4.44
CA ARG A 177 -29.42 4.98 5.46
C ARG A 177 -30.39 6.05 4.95
N THR A 178 -30.28 6.45 3.68
CA THR A 178 -31.21 7.39 3.06
C THR A 178 -32.60 6.77 2.90
N ALA A 179 -32.67 5.48 2.55
CA ALA A 179 -33.94 4.75 2.43
C ALA A 179 -34.65 4.56 3.80
N GLY A 180 -33.89 4.33 4.88
CA GLY A 180 -34.43 4.19 6.24
C GLY A 180 -34.95 5.49 6.88
N THR A 181 -34.58 6.66 6.35
CA THR A 181 -35.01 7.97 6.88
C THR A 181 -36.37 8.42 6.31
N THR A 182 -36.85 7.80 5.22
CA THR A 182 -38.12 8.16 4.56
C THR A 182 -39.31 7.30 5.04
N GLY A 183 -39.08 6.31 5.91
CA GLY A 183 -40.10 5.39 6.41
C GLY A 183 -40.30 5.45 7.91
N SER A 184 -41.46 5.97 8.33
CA SER A 184 -42.07 5.85 9.67
C SER A 184 -41.75 6.93 10.72
N ARG A 185 -42.40 8.09 10.57
CA ARG A 185 -43.19 8.66 11.67
C ARG A 185 -44.64 8.20 11.50
N ARG A 186 -44.98 7.00 11.97
CA ARG A 186 -46.36 6.75 12.43
C ARG A 186 -46.36 6.91 13.95
N LEU A 187 -47.02 7.97 14.39
CA LEU A 187 -47.45 8.16 15.77
C LEU A 187 -48.39 6.99 16.13
N THR A 188 -48.00 6.19 17.12
CA THR A 188 -48.91 5.38 17.94
C THR A 188 -48.65 5.86 19.36
N GLY A 189 -49.54 6.61 20.02
CA GLY A 189 -50.89 6.20 20.40
C GLY A 189 -50.87 6.06 21.92
N ALA A 190 -51.13 7.16 22.64
CA ALA A 190 -51.31 7.15 24.08
C ALA A 190 -52.73 6.69 24.39
N ALA A 191 -52.86 5.65 25.22
CA ALA A 191 -54.11 5.27 25.87
C ALA A 191 -53.82 5.07 27.35
N ALA A 192 -54.44 5.92 28.17
CA ALA A 192 -54.81 5.67 29.55
C ALA A 192 -56.28 6.08 29.67
#